data_AF-A0A261BVS5-F1
#
_entry.id   AF-A0A261BVS5-F1
#
_cell.length_a   1.000
_cell.length_b   1.000
_cell.length_c   1.000
_cell.angle_alpha   90.00
_cell.angle_beta   90.00
_cell.angle_gamma   90.00
#
_symmetry.space_group_name_H-M   'P 1'
#
loop_
_entity.id
_entity.type
_entity.pdbx_description
1 polymer ?
#
loop_
_entity_poly.entity_id
_entity_poly.type
_entity_poly.pdbx_seq_one_letter_code
_entity_poly.pdbx_strand_id
1 'polypeptide(L)'
;KGQRSRTIIKVSEEQMRHAVRVRIGEDFDGLAKIQMRVSKRNENKQHCRIKVNQIDETLKNSLNDYFKTLFQYRESCTLLMDVSKISERMPNFGIVNEIFLVGKSTVELKDLERFLTQLPNLDTLSIFPIIKGDFSDTSKILKAQNVFINGAFGMNILKNFTGRNIKLQNVDVVEAELLEILRKWMKNEAFQNLETIIITNNLDMKPIKIELVFDHLPTKITKGPEYFTYDARESDGKRASVRVFEECVFFVAWN
;
A
#
# COMPACT_ATOMS: atom_id res chain seq x y z
N LYS A 1 -11.91 -12.76 -2.81
CA LYS A 1 -11.08 -13.97 -3.00
C LYS A 1 -9.71 -13.52 -3.51
N GLY A 2 -8.66 -13.58 -2.69
CA GLY A 2 -7.34 -13.08 -3.06
C GLY A 2 -6.72 -13.88 -4.21
N GLN A 3 -6.16 -13.17 -5.19
CA GLN A 3 -5.38 -13.75 -6.27
C GLN A 3 -4.20 -14.51 -5.66
N ARG A 4 -4.12 -15.83 -5.91
CA ARG A 4 -2.99 -16.63 -5.43
C ARG A 4 -1.75 -16.22 -6.22
N SER A 5 -0.81 -15.55 -5.56
CA SER A 5 0.49 -15.27 -6.15
C SER A 5 1.18 -16.59 -6.53
N ARG A 6 1.67 -16.66 -7.77
CA ARG A 6 2.46 -17.79 -8.28
C ARG A 6 3.90 -17.34 -8.36
N THR A 7 4.78 -17.99 -7.61
CA THR A 7 6.22 -17.79 -7.76
C THR A 7 6.64 -18.30 -9.14
N ILE A 8 7.17 -17.40 -9.99
CA ILE A 8 7.71 -17.75 -11.31
C ILE A 8 9.21 -18.03 -11.20
N ILE A 9 9.94 -17.19 -10.45
CA ILE A 9 11.39 -17.30 -10.25
C ILE A 9 11.68 -17.24 -8.75
N LYS A 10 12.62 -18.09 -8.30
CA LYS A 10 13.18 -18.07 -6.95
C LYS A 10 14.70 -18.00 -7.04
N VAL A 11 15.29 -16.97 -6.45
CA VAL A 11 16.75 -16.84 -6.33
C VAL A 11 17.17 -17.18 -4.90
N SER A 12 18.27 -17.92 -4.73
CA SER A 12 18.77 -18.30 -3.40
C SER A 12 20.29 -18.50 -3.38
N GLU A 13 20.93 -18.11 -2.29
CA GLU A 13 22.35 -18.38 -2.02
C GLU A 13 22.53 -19.82 -1.54
N GLU A 14 23.32 -20.61 -2.27
CA GLU A 14 23.68 -21.98 -1.89
C GLU A 14 25.04 -22.35 -2.47
N GLN A 15 25.87 -23.10 -1.74
CA GLN A 15 27.06 -23.71 -2.33
C GLN A 15 26.64 -24.75 -3.38
N MET A 16 27.18 -24.62 -4.59
CA MET A 16 26.82 -25.45 -5.74
C MET A 16 27.94 -26.39 -6.15
N ARG A 17 27.66 -27.70 -6.20
CA ARG A 17 28.61 -28.71 -6.74
C ARG A 17 28.66 -28.76 -8.27
N HIS A 18 27.58 -28.33 -8.93
CA HIS A 18 27.45 -28.32 -10.40
C HIS A 18 26.75 -27.02 -10.78
N ALA A 19 27.53 -26.06 -11.29
CA ALA A 19 27.07 -24.75 -11.73
C ALA A 19 27.56 -24.49 -13.14
N VAL A 20 26.80 -23.68 -13.87
CA VAL A 20 27.18 -23.19 -15.19
C VAL A 20 27.46 -21.71 -15.09
N ARG A 21 28.40 -21.22 -15.89
CA ARG A 21 28.62 -19.78 -16.01
C ARG A 21 27.44 -19.17 -16.76
N VAL A 22 26.81 -18.17 -16.17
CA VAL A 22 25.64 -17.49 -16.73
C VAL A 22 25.90 -16.00 -16.78
N ARG A 23 25.36 -15.35 -17.82
CA ARG A 23 25.21 -13.90 -17.88
C ARG A 23 23.76 -13.55 -17.62
N ILE A 24 23.49 -12.71 -16.62
CA ILE A 24 22.15 -12.20 -16.29
C ILE A 24 22.21 -10.69 -16.43
N GLY A 25 21.28 -10.09 -17.17
CA GLY A 25 21.38 -8.67 -17.52
C GLY A 25 22.67 -8.35 -18.27
N GLU A 26 23.12 -7.10 -18.18
CA GLU A 26 24.37 -6.65 -18.82
C GLU A 26 25.60 -6.88 -17.93
N ASP A 27 25.45 -6.78 -16.60
CA ASP A 27 26.58 -6.67 -15.67
C ASP A 27 26.91 -7.93 -14.87
N PHE A 28 25.99 -8.88 -14.72
CA PHE A 28 26.26 -10.10 -13.95
C PHE A 28 26.80 -11.21 -14.84
N ASP A 29 28.04 -11.63 -14.58
CA ASP A 29 28.67 -12.83 -15.12
C ASP A 29 29.20 -13.68 -13.97
N GLY A 30 28.59 -14.85 -13.74
CA GLY A 30 28.92 -15.68 -12.59
C GLY A 30 28.42 -17.11 -12.69
N LEU A 31 28.80 -17.93 -11.71
CA LEU A 31 28.32 -19.31 -11.61
C LEU A 31 26.91 -19.36 -11.02
N ALA A 32 26.00 -20.03 -11.72
CA ALA A 32 24.66 -20.30 -11.23
C ALA A 32 24.20 -21.73 -11.54
N LYS A 33 23.24 -22.22 -10.77
CA LYS A 33 22.51 -23.45 -11.07
C LYS A 33 21.04 -23.13 -11.25
N ILE A 34 20.57 -23.29 -12.49
CA ILE A 34 19.19 -23.02 -12.89
C ILE A 34 18.43 -24.35 -12.97
N GLN A 35 17.28 -24.46 -12.30
CA GLN A 35 16.46 -25.67 -12.32
C GLN A 35 14.98 -25.32 -12.37
N MET A 36 14.22 -26.02 -13.20
CA MET A 36 12.77 -26.04 -13.06
C MET A 36 12.38 -26.88 -11.85
N ARG A 37 11.52 -26.36 -10.98
CA ARG A 37 11.01 -27.07 -9.80
C ARG A 37 9.50 -27.20 -9.89
N VAL A 38 9.03 -28.43 -10.00
CA VAL A 38 7.62 -28.79 -9.90
C VAL A 38 7.33 -29.27 -8.48
N SER A 39 6.32 -28.70 -7.84
CA SER A 39 5.88 -29.16 -6.52
C SER A 39 5.20 -30.52 -6.63
N LYS A 40 5.72 -31.53 -5.94
CA LYS A 40 5.13 -32.88 -5.86
C LYS A 40 3.72 -32.91 -5.24
N ARG A 41 3.35 -31.89 -4.45
CA ARG A 41 2.03 -31.79 -3.81
C ARG A 41 1.02 -30.97 -4.61
N ASN A 42 1.48 -30.23 -5.63
CA ASN A 42 0.62 -29.39 -6.47
C ASN A 42 1.35 -29.13 -7.78
N GLU A 43 1.09 -29.93 -8.80
CA GLU A 43 1.79 -29.89 -10.09
C GLU A 43 1.65 -28.54 -10.82
N ASN A 44 0.65 -27.74 -10.46
CA ASN A 44 0.46 -26.37 -10.97
C ASN A 44 1.42 -25.34 -10.33
N LYS A 45 2.16 -25.70 -9.28
CA LYS A 45 3.23 -24.87 -8.70
C LYS A 45 4.58 -25.25 -9.29
N GLN A 46 4.84 -24.70 -10.48
CA GLN A 46 6.15 -24.74 -11.13
C GLN A 46 6.84 -23.38 -11.02
N HIS A 47 8.13 -23.39 -10.67
CA HIS A 47 8.97 -22.20 -10.64
C HIS A 47 10.38 -22.50 -11.12
N CYS A 48 11.01 -21.52 -11.76
CA CYS A 48 12.44 -21.53 -12.03
C CYS A 48 13.18 -21.21 -10.72
N ARG A 49 14.14 -22.05 -10.33
CA ARG A 49 15.04 -21.79 -9.20
C ARG A 49 16.44 -21.49 -9.72
N ILE A 50 16.94 -20.31 -9.40
CA ILE A 50 18.31 -19.87 -9.68
C ILE A 50 19.07 -19.92 -8.36
N LYS A 51 20.07 -20.78 -8.28
CA LYS A 51 21.01 -20.81 -7.16
C LYS A 51 22.28 -20.08 -7.57
N VAL A 52 22.81 -19.27 -6.67
CA VAL A 52 24.07 -18.53 -6.83
C VAL A 52 24.90 -18.70 -5.57
N ASN A 53 26.21 -18.47 -5.65
CA ASN A 53 27.07 -18.52 -4.46
C ASN A 53 26.78 -17.34 -3.51
N GLN A 54 26.45 -16.18 -4.08
CA GLN A 54 26.17 -14.94 -3.36
C GLN A 54 25.17 -14.08 -4.16
N ILE A 55 24.27 -13.40 -3.46
CA ILE A 55 23.36 -12.38 -3.98
C ILE A 55 23.95 -11.02 -3.59
N ASP A 56 24.86 -10.55 -4.43
CA ASP A 56 25.47 -9.22 -4.32
C ASP A 56 24.67 -8.14 -5.04
N GLU A 57 25.11 -6.88 -4.93
CA GLU A 57 24.45 -5.76 -5.61
C GLU A 57 24.47 -5.89 -7.14
N THR A 58 25.56 -6.45 -7.71
CA THR A 58 25.68 -6.68 -9.15
C THR A 58 24.57 -7.60 -9.66
N LEU A 59 24.34 -8.74 -8.99
CA LEU A 59 23.27 -9.67 -9.35
C LEU A 59 21.89 -9.05 -9.16
N LYS A 60 21.67 -8.33 -8.06
CA LYS A 60 20.39 -7.66 -7.77
C LYS A 60 20.03 -6.66 -8.86
N ASN A 61 20.97 -5.78 -9.22
CA ASN A 61 20.78 -4.77 -10.25
C ASN A 61 20.58 -5.42 -11.62
N SER A 62 21.40 -6.41 -11.97
CA SER A 62 21.27 -7.14 -13.23
C SER A 62 19.92 -7.87 -13.37
N LEU A 63 19.41 -8.47 -12.30
CA LEU A 63 18.07 -9.07 -12.28
C LEU A 63 16.99 -8.00 -12.46
N ASN A 64 17.12 -6.87 -11.77
CA ASN A 64 16.17 -5.76 -11.90
C ASN A 64 16.15 -5.21 -13.34
N ASP A 65 17.30 -4.99 -13.96
CA ASP A 65 17.38 -4.48 -15.33
C ASP A 65 16.86 -5.50 -16.34
N TYR A 66 17.14 -6.79 -16.12
CA TYR A 66 16.52 -7.83 -16.91
C TYR A 66 14.99 -7.84 -16.76
N PHE A 67 14.47 -7.66 -15.55
CA PHE A 67 13.02 -7.56 -15.31
C PHE A 67 12.41 -6.29 -15.90
N LYS A 68 13.11 -5.14 -15.87
CA LYS A 68 12.70 -3.92 -16.57
C LYS A 68 12.44 -4.22 -18.04
N THR A 69 13.39 -4.87 -18.70
CA THR A 69 13.26 -5.23 -20.13
C THR A 69 12.10 -6.20 -20.37
N LEU A 70 11.95 -7.23 -19.52
CA LEU A 70 10.85 -8.19 -19.65
C LEU A 70 9.46 -7.59 -19.41
N PHE A 71 9.37 -6.56 -18.57
CA PHE A 71 8.12 -5.97 -18.10
C PHE A 71 7.92 -4.52 -18.56
N GLN A 72 8.69 -4.06 -19.55
CA GLN A 72 8.75 -2.67 -20.03
C GLN A 72 7.39 -2.09 -20.42
N TYR A 73 6.43 -2.94 -20.81
CA TYR A 73 5.09 -2.56 -21.25
C TYR A 73 3.99 -2.72 -20.17
N ARG A 74 4.35 -2.94 -18.90
CA ARG A 74 3.35 -3.13 -17.83
C ARG A 74 2.93 -1.80 -17.22
N GLU A 75 1.62 -1.66 -17.01
CA GLU A 75 1.00 -0.49 -16.38
C GLU A 75 1.39 -0.34 -14.89
N SER A 76 1.60 -1.47 -14.18
CA SER A 76 2.07 -1.46 -12.80
C SER A 76 2.90 -2.69 -12.42
N CYS A 77 3.74 -2.53 -11.40
CA CYS A 77 4.55 -3.59 -10.81
C CYS A 77 4.44 -3.56 -9.28
N THR A 78 3.93 -4.67 -8.73
CA THR A 78 3.63 -4.80 -7.32
C THR A 78 4.69 -5.60 -6.57
N LEU A 79 5.21 -5.04 -5.47
CA LEU A 79 6.09 -5.71 -4.51
C LEU A 79 5.28 -6.20 -3.31
N LEU A 80 5.09 -7.51 -3.21
CA LEU A 80 4.57 -8.17 -2.01
C LEU A 80 5.72 -8.61 -1.11
N MET A 81 5.80 -8.07 0.11
CA MET A 81 6.92 -8.29 1.01
C MET A 81 6.47 -8.51 2.46
N ASP A 82 7.10 -9.46 3.15
CA ASP A 82 6.99 -9.55 4.60
C ASP A 82 7.85 -8.45 5.25
N VAL A 83 7.25 -7.65 6.12
CA VAL A 83 7.87 -6.48 6.76
C VAL A 83 9.15 -6.80 7.52
N SER A 84 9.29 -8.04 8.02
CA SER A 84 10.53 -8.50 8.67
C SER A 84 11.74 -8.55 7.72
N LYS A 85 11.52 -8.39 6.41
CA LYS A 85 12.57 -8.37 5.38
C LYS A 85 13.05 -6.98 5.03
N ILE A 86 12.37 -5.92 5.50
CA ILE A 86 12.84 -4.56 5.28
C ILE A 86 14.27 -4.44 5.81
N SER A 87 15.20 -4.10 4.91
CA SER A 87 16.62 -3.96 5.22
C SER A 87 17.27 -3.00 4.23
N GLU A 88 18.43 -2.44 4.60
CA GLU A 88 19.19 -1.52 3.74
C GLU A 88 19.74 -2.19 2.47
N ARG A 89 19.84 -3.53 2.47
CA ARG A 89 20.42 -4.31 1.35
C ARG A 89 19.36 -4.76 0.35
N MET A 90 18.23 -4.06 0.27
CA MET A 90 17.20 -4.40 -0.70
C MET A 90 17.65 -4.01 -2.11
N PRO A 91 17.34 -4.82 -3.13
CA PRO A 91 17.54 -4.42 -4.53
C PRO A 91 16.85 -3.08 -4.79
N ASN A 92 17.39 -2.29 -5.70
CA ASN A 92 16.63 -1.18 -6.27
C ASN A 92 15.41 -1.75 -7.00
N PHE A 93 14.20 -1.31 -6.64
CA PHE A 93 12.96 -1.73 -7.29
C PHE A 93 12.38 -0.59 -8.15
N GLY A 94 13.18 0.05 -8.99
CA GLY A 94 12.76 1.24 -9.75
C GLY A 94 11.51 1.09 -10.65
N ILE A 95 11.11 -0.15 -10.99
CA ILE A 95 9.85 -0.43 -11.71
C ILE A 95 8.63 -0.56 -10.79
N VAL A 96 8.84 -0.77 -9.50
CA VAL A 96 7.78 -0.99 -8.53
C VAL A 96 7.12 0.35 -8.21
N ASN A 97 5.83 0.41 -8.50
CA ASN A 97 4.96 1.52 -8.15
C ASN A 97 3.88 1.12 -7.14
N GLU A 98 3.76 -0.17 -6.81
CA GLU A 98 2.82 -0.64 -5.80
C GLU A 98 3.52 -1.52 -4.75
N ILE A 99 3.21 -1.34 -3.46
CA ILE A 99 3.76 -2.17 -2.38
C ILE A 99 2.63 -2.74 -1.54
N PHE A 100 2.77 -4.02 -1.21
CA PHE A 100 1.96 -4.71 -0.20
C PHE A 100 2.88 -5.26 0.88
N LEU A 101 2.91 -4.58 2.03
CA LEU A 101 3.62 -5.03 3.22
C LEU A 101 2.70 -5.91 4.06
N VAL A 102 3.16 -7.13 4.34
CA VAL A 102 2.47 -8.12 5.15
C VAL A 102 3.36 -8.61 6.29
N GLY A 103 2.85 -9.51 7.12
CA GLY A 103 3.59 -10.09 8.24
C GLY A 103 3.05 -9.60 9.58
N LYS A 104 3.53 -10.23 10.66
CA LYS A 104 3.09 -9.97 12.04
C LYS A 104 4.09 -9.14 12.85
N SER A 105 5.29 -8.93 12.32
CA SER A 105 6.34 -8.18 13.00
C SER A 105 5.99 -6.69 13.04
N THR A 106 6.23 -6.07 14.18
CA THR A 106 6.22 -4.61 14.31
C THR A 106 7.45 -4.03 13.63
N VAL A 107 7.28 -2.92 12.92
CA VAL A 107 8.39 -2.16 12.31
C VAL A 107 8.43 -0.74 12.85
N GLU A 108 9.62 -0.22 13.09
CA GLU A 108 9.81 1.19 13.46
C GLU A 108 9.62 2.06 12.21
N LEU A 109 8.88 3.16 12.35
CA LEU A 109 8.57 4.05 11.21
C LEU A 109 9.82 4.48 10.44
N LYS A 110 10.93 4.79 11.14
CA LYS A 110 12.19 5.19 10.51
C LYS A 110 12.74 4.16 9.51
N ASP A 111 12.53 2.87 9.78
CA ASP A 111 13.00 1.79 8.92
C ASP A 111 12.12 1.68 7.67
N LEU A 112 10.80 1.86 7.86
CA LEU A 112 9.85 1.97 6.75
C LEU A 112 10.16 3.19 5.87
N GLU A 113 10.35 4.37 6.45
CA GLU A 113 10.65 5.61 5.72
C GLU A 113 11.94 5.52 4.90
N ARG A 114 12.99 4.91 5.48
CA ARG A 114 14.25 4.64 4.76
C ARG A 114 14.01 3.71 3.57
N PHE A 115 13.19 2.68 3.73
CA PHE A 115 12.82 1.78 2.63
C PHE A 115 12.00 2.48 1.55
N LEU A 116 10.97 3.26 1.92
CA LEU A 116 10.14 4.00 0.97
C LEU A 116 10.94 5.05 0.19
N THR A 117 12.03 5.57 0.76
CA THR A 117 12.94 6.50 0.06
C THR A 117 13.63 5.85 -1.14
N GLN A 118 13.75 4.53 -1.19
CA GLN A 118 14.33 3.80 -2.31
C GLN A 118 13.35 3.62 -3.49
N LEU A 119 12.11 4.10 -3.36
CA LEU A 119 11.00 3.84 -4.27
C LEU A 119 10.44 5.17 -4.81
N PRO A 120 11.11 5.79 -5.80
CA PRO A 120 10.77 7.12 -6.29
C PRO A 120 9.41 7.18 -7.01
N ASN A 121 8.94 6.04 -7.54
CA ASN A 121 7.73 5.94 -8.35
C ASN A 121 6.55 5.32 -7.57
N LEU A 122 6.57 5.38 -6.24
CA LEU A 122 5.53 4.79 -5.40
C LEU A 122 4.19 5.51 -5.61
N ASP A 123 3.25 4.79 -6.21
CA ASP A 123 1.86 5.24 -6.41
C ASP A 123 0.93 4.62 -5.37
N THR A 124 1.06 3.31 -5.10
CA THR A 124 0.17 2.58 -4.19
C THR A 124 0.94 1.93 -3.03
N LEU A 125 0.47 2.14 -1.80
CA LEU A 125 1.09 1.62 -0.58
C LEU A 125 0.04 0.95 0.31
N SER A 126 0.18 -0.36 0.52
CA SER A 126 -0.63 -1.14 1.44
C SER A 126 0.19 -1.65 2.62
N ILE A 127 -0.20 -1.24 3.83
CA ILE A 127 0.48 -1.56 5.09
C ILE A 127 -0.49 -2.30 6.01
N PHE A 128 -0.28 -3.61 6.18
CA PHE A 128 -1.02 -4.45 7.12
C PHE A 128 -0.38 -4.60 8.52
N PRO A 129 0.95 -4.59 8.67
CA PRO A 129 1.61 -4.71 9.97
C PRO A 129 1.47 -3.47 10.85
N ILE A 130 1.74 -3.65 12.15
CA ILE A 130 1.82 -2.55 13.11
C ILE A 130 3.09 -1.73 12.85
N ILE A 131 2.91 -0.42 12.69
CA ILE A 131 4.01 0.55 12.62
C ILE A 131 4.13 1.24 13.97
N LYS A 132 5.36 1.31 14.49
CA LYS A 132 5.66 2.01 15.74
C LYS A 132 6.31 3.36 15.45
N GLY A 133 5.80 4.40 16.10
CA GLY A 133 6.25 5.79 15.96
C GLY A 133 5.24 6.67 15.24
N ASP A 134 5.45 7.98 15.36
CA ASP A 134 4.57 9.00 14.78
C ASP A 134 5.12 9.48 13.44
N PHE A 135 4.23 9.62 12.46
CA PHE A 135 4.60 10.20 11.16
C PHE A 135 4.73 11.72 11.26
N SER A 136 5.58 12.29 10.41
CA SER A 136 5.71 13.74 10.29
C SER A 136 5.07 14.21 8.98
N ASP A 137 4.87 15.52 8.84
CA ASP A 137 4.33 16.12 7.62
C ASP A 137 5.22 15.87 6.38
N THR A 138 6.43 15.35 6.58
CA THR A 138 7.39 15.01 5.51
C THR A 138 7.48 13.51 5.21
N SER A 139 6.70 12.69 5.91
CA SER A 139 6.69 11.23 5.76
C SER A 139 6.37 10.79 4.32
N LYS A 140 7.15 9.82 3.81
CA LYS A 140 7.02 9.32 2.43
C LYS A 140 5.68 8.61 2.20
N ILE A 141 5.07 8.08 3.25
CA ILE A 141 3.73 7.48 3.21
C ILE A 141 2.71 8.47 2.62
N LEU A 142 2.85 9.77 2.92
CA LEU A 142 1.94 10.82 2.47
C LEU A 142 2.07 11.15 0.97
N LYS A 143 3.16 10.69 0.31
CA LYS A 143 3.43 10.95 -1.11
C LYS A 143 2.76 9.95 -2.05
N ALA A 144 2.35 8.79 -1.54
CA ALA A 144 1.63 7.80 -2.33
C ALA A 144 0.24 8.33 -2.72
N GLN A 145 -0.20 8.04 -3.93
CA GLN A 145 -1.52 8.43 -4.41
C GLN A 145 -2.62 7.58 -3.80
N ASN A 146 -2.34 6.30 -3.57
CA ASN A 146 -3.27 5.33 -3.06
C ASN A 146 -2.69 4.67 -1.80
N VAL A 147 -3.32 4.86 -0.65
CA VAL A 147 -2.83 4.38 0.63
C VAL A 147 -3.85 3.46 1.28
N PHE A 148 -3.41 2.30 1.72
CA PHE A 148 -4.20 1.37 2.52
C PHE A 148 -3.44 1.04 3.80
N ILE A 149 -4.03 1.28 4.96
CA ILE A 149 -3.38 1.09 6.26
C ILE A 149 -4.33 0.37 7.22
N ASN A 150 -3.80 -0.62 7.92
CA ASN A 150 -4.52 -1.33 8.97
C ASN A 150 -3.97 -0.95 10.35
N GLY A 151 -4.75 -0.21 11.14
CA GLY A 151 -4.49 0.14 12.54
C GLY A 151 -3.36 1.14 12.79
N ALA A 152 -2.47 1.40 11.82
CA ALA A 152 -1.37 2.35 12.00
C ALA A 152 -1.80 3.82 11.78
N PHE A 153 -1.21 4.73 12.55
CA PHE A 153 -1.35 6.20 12.49
C PHE A 153 -2.73 6.81 12.77
N GLY A 154 -3.77 5.98 12.83
CA GLY A 154 -5.15 6.40 13.05
C GLY A 154 -5.64 7.41 12.00
N MET A 155 -6.60 8.24 12.38
CA MET A 155 -7.13 9.30 11.49
C MET A 155 -6.15 10.46 11.29
N ASN A 156 -5.11 10.58 12.11
CA ASN A 156 -4.17 11.69 12.06
C ASN A 156 -3.48 11.79 10.68
N ILE A 157 -3.25 10.65 10.01
CA ILE A 157 -2.66 10.60 8.67
C ILE A 157 -3.44 11.42 7.64
N LEU A 158 -4.77 11.56 7.81
CA LEU A 158 -5.60 12.32 6.88
C LEU A 158 -5.18 13.78 6.84
N LYS A 159 -4.80 14.39 7.98
CA LYS A 159 -4.49 15.84 8.07
C LYS A 159 -3.46 16.32 7.05
N ASN A 160 -2.48 15.46 6.72
CA ASN A 160 -1.39 15.78 5.80
C ASN A 160 -1.42 14.93 4.52
N PHE A 161 -2.47 14.14 4.30
CA PHE A 161 -2.56 13.28 3.12
C PHE A 161 -2.94 14.09 1.88
N THR A 162 -2.09 14.05 0.86
CA THR A 162 -2.27 14.80 -0.39
C THR A 162 -2.59 13.92 -1.60
N GLY A 163 -2.71 12.60 -1.39
CA GLY A 163 -3.04 11.64 -2.44
C GLY A 163 -4.53 11.62 -2.80
N ARG A 164 -4.91 10.63 -3.62
CA ARG A 164 -6.26 10.48 -4.18
C ARG A 164 -7.13 9.53 -3.37
N ASN A 165 -6.58 8.39 -2.97
CA ASN A 165 -7.38 7.32 -2.36
C ASN A 165 -6.73 6.89 -1.05
N ILE A 166 -7.50 6.86 0.03
CA ILE A 166 -7.02 6.34 1.31
C ILE A 166 -8.05 5.42 1.96
N LYS A 167 -7.57 4.26 2.42
CA LYS A 167 -8.35 3.32 3.21
C LYS A 167 -7.66 3.05 4.53
N LEU A 168 -8.33 3.39 5.61
CA LEU A 168 -7.93 3.15 6.99
C LEU A 168 -8.81 2.04 7.56
N GLN A 169 -8.21 0.97 8.04
CA GLN A 169 -8.93 -0.12 8.69
C GLN A 169 -8.56 -0.20 10.16
N ASN A 170 -9.50 -0.63 10.99
CA ASN A 170 -9.30 -0.86 12.41
C ASN A 170 -8.73 0.37 13.13
N VAL A 171 -9.30 1.53 12.83
CA VAL A 171 -8.91 2.82 13.42
C VAL A 171 -9.94 3.22 14.47
N ASP A 172 -9.46 3.76 15.59
CA ASP A 172 -10.32 4.35 16.60
C ASP A 172 -10.88 5.68 16.08
N VAL A 173 -12.12 5.67 15.61
CA VAL A 173 -12.76 6.85 15.03
C VAL A 173 -13.27 7.76 16.14
N VAL A 174 -12.82 9.02 16.10
CA VAL A 174 -13.27 10.11 16.96
C VAL A 174 -14.20 11.02 16.15
N GLU A 175 -15.47 11.11 16.52
CA GLU A 175 -16.49 11.82 15.73
C GLU A 175 -16.16 13.30 15.51
N ALA A 176 -15.54 13.96 16.50
CA ALA A 176 -15.12 15.36 16.40
C ALA A 176 -14.05 15.58 15.31
N GLU A 177 -13.07 14.67 15.22
CA GLU A 177 -12.02 14.73 14.18
C GLU A 177 -12.61 14.44 12.80
N LEU A 178 -13.51 13.45 12.71
CA LEU A 178 -14.22 13.11 11.48
C LEU A 178 -15.06 14.30 10.97
N LEU A 179 -15.78 14.97 11.88
CA LEU A 179 -16.55 16.18 11.57
C LEU A 179 -15.67 17.33 11.06
N GLU A 180 -14.48 17.52 11.64
CA GLU A 180 -13.54 18.54 11.18
C GLU A 180 -13.04 18.25 9.76
N ILE A 181 -12.66 17.01 9.48
CA ILE A 181 -12.25 16.55 8.15
C ILE A 181 -13.35 16.80 7.13
N LEU A 182 -14.59 16.41 7.46
CA LEU A 182 -15.78 16.62 6.63
C LEU A 182 -15.98 18.11 6.32
N ARG A 183 -15.95 18.97 7.34
CA ARG A 183 -16.15 20.42 7.17
C ARG A 183 -15.09 21.05 6.28
N LYS A 184 -13.81 20.76 6.51
CA LYS A 184 -12.71 21.30 5.71
C LYS A 184 -12.80 20.85 4.25
N TRP A 185 -13.15 19.58 4.03
CA TRP A 185 -13.32 19.05 2.68
C TRP A 185 -14.52 19.65 1.95
N MET A 186 -15.68 19.74 2.62
CA MET A 186 -16.90 20.32 2.06
C MET A 186 -16.73 21.79 1.66
N LYS A 187 -15.92 22.54 2.41
CA LYS A 187 -15.57 23.93 2.08
C LYS A 187 -14.42 24.06 1.08
N ASN A 188 -13.87 22.94 0.59
CA ASN A 188 -12.69 22.87 -0.26
C ASN A 188 -11.43 23.52 0.37
N GLU A 189 -11.36 23.60 1.70
CA GLU A 189 -10.23 24.14 2.46
C GLU A 189 -9.06 23.13 2.53
N ALA A 190 -9.36 21.83 2.48
CA ALA A 190 -8.38 20.75 2.47
C ALA A 190 -8.86 19.55 1.61
N PHE A 191 -7.94 18.61 1.35
CA PHE A 191 -8.20 17.35 0.65
C PHE A 191 -8.71 17.52 -0.79
N GLN A 192 -8.19 18.49 -1.53
CA GLN A 192 -8.66 18.82 -2.89
C GLN A 192 -8.41 17.68 -3.90
N ASN A 193 -7.31 16.94 -3.74
CA ASN A 193 -6.94 15.81 -4.60
C ASN A 193 -7.70 14.52 -4.27
N LEU A 194 -8.36 14.48 -3.12
CA LEU A 194 -8.97 13.28 -2.58
C LEU A 194 -10.19 12.87 -3.39
N GLU A 195 -10.15 11.65 -3.90
CA GLU A 195 -11.22 10.96 -4.62
C GLU A 195 -11.97 10.00 -3.70
N THR A 196 -11.27 9.25 -2.85
CA THR A 196 -11.92 8.34 -1.90
C THR A 196 -11.28 8.31 -0.52
N ILE A 197 -12.12 8.26 0.52
CA ILE A 197 -11.74 7.82 1.87
C ILE A 197 -12.61 6.63 2.26
N ILE A 198 -12.00 5.59 2.78
CA ILE A 198 -12.71 4.48 3.43
C ILE A 198 -12.14 4.33 4.83
N ILE A 199 -12.93 4.54 5.88
CA ILE A 199 -12.53 4.31 7.26
C ILE A 199 -13.37 3.16 7.79
N THR A 200 -12.73 2.15 8.36
CA THR A 200 -13.40 1.09 9.12
C THR A 200 -13.01 1.26 10.58
N ASN A 201 -14.01 1.40 11.43
CA ASN A 201 -13.81 1.52 12.87
C ASN A 201 -13.16 0.25 13.42
N ASN A 202 -12.50 0.39 14.56
CA ASN A 202 -12.06 -0.75 15.34
C ASN A 202 -13.29 -1.42 15.98
N LEU A 203 -13.52 -2.71 15.68
CA LEU A 203 -14.69 -3.46 16.16
C LEU A 203 -14.69 -3.67 17.69
N ASP A 204 -13.53 -3.52 18.33
CA ASP A 204 -13.42 -3.57 19.79
C ASP A 204 -13.87 -2.24 20.46
N MET A 205 -14.12 -1.20 19.65
CA MET A 205 -14.55 0.12 20.11
C MET A 205 -16.06 0.30 20.00
N LYS A 206 -16.54 1.41 20.59
CA LYS A 206 -17.95 1.78 20.46
C LYS A 206 -18.26 2.12 18.99
N PRO A 207 -19.48 1.78 18.51
CA PRO A 207 -19.97 2.22 17.22
C PRO A 207 -19.88 3.74 17.07
N ILE A 208 -19.66 4.19 15.84
CA ILE A 208 -19.64 5.60 15.48
C ILE A 208 -21.03 6.18 15.72
N LYS A 209 -21.12 7.23 16.54
CA LYS A 209 -22.36 7.96 16.77
C LYS A 209 -22.64 8.90 15.62
N ILE A 210 -23.41 8.42 14.66
CA ILE A 210 -23.65 9.08 13.39
C ILE A 210 -24.28 10.47 13.59
N GLU A 211 -25.18 10.61 14.56
CA GLU A 211 -25.83 11.87 14.94
C GLU A 211 -24.83 12.96 15.33
N LEU A 212 -23.73 12.62 16.01
CA LEU A 212 -22.72 13.59 16.44
C LEU A 212 -21.96 14.20 15.25
N VAL A 213 -21.91 13.48 14.13
CA VAL A 213 -21.25 13.94 12.91
C VAL A 213 -22.25 14.70 12.02
N PHE A 214 -23.41 14.14 11.73
CA PHE A 214 -24.28 14.66 10.68
C PHE A 214 -25.23 15.77 11.10
N ASP A 215 -25.68 15.81 12.36
CA ASP A 215 -26.57 16.88 12.83
C ASP A 215 -25.88 18.26 12.77
N HIS A 216 -24.55 18.26 12.64
CA HIS A 216 -23.69 19.43 12.56
C HIS A 216 -23.28 19.82 11.12
N LEU A 217 -23.83 19.16 10.09
CA LEU A 217 -23.59 19.43 8.68
C LEU A 217 -24.80 20.11 8.01
N PRO A 218 -24.59 20.98 7.00
CA PRO A 218 -25.66 21.73 6.34
C PRO A 218 -26.60 20.85 5.48
N THR A 219 -27.69 20.38 6.12
CA THR A 219 -29.08 20.10 5.68
C THR A 219 -29.45 19.37 4.38
N LYS A 220 -28.57 19.04 3.42
CA LYS A 220 -28.94 18.14 2.30
C LYS A 220 -28.58 16.69 2.62
N ILE A 221 -29.35 16.10 3.52
CA ILE A 221 -29.16 14.73 3.99
C ILE A 221 -30.26 13.84 3.42
N THR A 222 -29.89 12.88 2.56
CA THR A 222 -30.79 11.77 2.25
C THR A 222 -30.55 10.68 3.28
N LYS A 223 -31.50 10.52 4.21
CA LYS A 223 -31.47 9.46 5.22
C LYS A 223 -32.02 8.17 4.62
N GLY A 224 -31.15 7.19 4.41
CA GLY A 224 -31.55 5.79 4.22
C GLY A 224 -31.85 5.12 5.57
N PRO A 225 -32.36 3.88 5.57
CA PRO A 225 -32.63 3.14 6.81
C PRO A 225 -31.38 2.88 7.65
N GLU A 226 -30.18 2.81 7.05
CA GLU A 226 -28.93 2.42 7.72
C GLU A 226 -27.74 3.35 7.43
N TYR A 227 -27.96 4.44 6.66
CA TYR A 227 -26.88 5.34 6.24
C TYR A 227 -27.40 6.73 5.87
N PHE A 228 -26.52 7.72 5.91
CA PHE A 228 -26.76 9.05 5.38
C PHE A 228 -25.98 9.23 4.09
N THR A 229 -26.57 9.89 3.07
CA THR A 229 -25.83 10.33 1.88
C THR A 229 -25.86 11.84 1.80
N TYR A 230 -24.69 12.43 1.56
CA TYR A 230 -24.53 13.88 1.42
C TYR A 230 -23.87 14.23 0.09
N ASP A 231 -24.56 14.95 -0.78
CA ASP A 231 -23.98 15.51 -2.01
C ASP A 231 -23.23 16.81 -1.69
N ALA A 232 -21.97 16.68 -1.27
CA ALA A 232 -21.06 17.81 -1.07
C ALA A 232 -20.39 18.16 -2.38
N ARG A 233 -20.03 19.44 -2.53
CA ARG A 233 -19.16 19.99 -3.57
C ARG A 233 -19.98 20.40 -4.81
N GLU A 234 -20.19 21.71 -4.92
CA GLU A 234 -20.66 22.40 -6.13
C GLU A 234 -19.66 23.50 -6.55
N SER A 235 -18.69 23.85 -5.69
CA SER A 235 -17.80 25.00 -5.86
C SER A 235 -16.70 24.80 -6.91
N ASP A 236 -16.35 23.56 -7.24
CA ASP A 236 -15.34 23.24 -8.27
C ASP A 236 -15.85 22.27 -9.35
N GLY A 237 -17.17 22.09 -9.44
CA GLY A 237 -17.82 21.24 -10.44
C GLY A 237 -17.73 19.73 -10.19
N LYS A 238 -17.08 19.27 -9.11
CA LYS A 238 -17.09 17.85 -8.70
C LYS A 238 -18.23 17.58 -7.74
N ARG A 239 -18.86 16.42 -7.82
CA ARG A 239 -19.84 15.93 -6.84
C ARG A 239 -19.16 15.00 -5.85
N ALA A 240 -19.69 14.88 -4.63
CA ALA A 240 -19.13 13.98 -3.64
C ALA A 240 -20.20 13.44 -2.70
N SER A 241 -20.08 12.18 -2.28
CA SER A 241 -20.97 11.48 -1.36
C SER A 241 -20.20 11.08 -0.13
N VAL A 242 -20.80 11.35 1.02
CA VAL A 242 -20.39 10.75 2.29
C VAL A 242 -21.45 9.74 2.70
N ARG A 243 -21.03 8.52 3.03
CA ARG A 243 -21.86 7.50 3.68
C ARG A 243 -21.23 7.09 4.99
N VAL A 244 -22.02 7.11 6.06
CA VAL A 244 -21.60 6.61 7.37
C VAL A 244 -22.56 5.54 7.82
N PHE A 245 -21.96 4.45 8.27
CA PHE A 245 -22.54 3.35 9.00
C PHE A 245 -21.90 3.33 10.39
N GLU A 246 -22.49 2.56 11.30
CA GLU A 246 -21.97 2.38 12.66
C GLU A 246 -20.49 1.95 12.71
N GLU A 247 -20.06 1.15 11.72
CA GLU A 247 -18.71 0.56 11.67
C GLU A 247 -17.80 1.12 10.57
N CYS A 248 -18.34 1.97 9.69
CA CYS A 248 -17.56 2.42 8.56
C CYS A 248 -18.03 3.75 7.97
N VAL A 249 -17.06 4.48 7.44
CA VAL A 249 -17.26 5.74 6.75
C VAL A 249 -16.70 5.62 5.34
N PHE A 250 -17.49 6.04 4.37
CA PHE A 250 -17.12 6.13 2.96
C PHE A 250 -17.26 7.56 2.49
N PHE A 251 -16.24 8.04 1.80
CA PHE A 251 -16.25 9.29 1.07
C PHE A 251 -15.86 8.97 -0.36
N VAL A 252 -16.63 9.49 -1.31
CA VAL A 252 -16.35 9.31 -2.74
C VAL A 252 -16.62 10.64 -3.45
N ALA A 253 -15.64 11.17 -4.16
CA ALA A 253 -15.82 12.25 -5.13
C ALA A 253 -15.92 11.67 -6.55
N TRP A 254 -16.77 12.24 -7.38
CA TRP A 254 -16.90 11.90 -8.80
C TRP A 254 -17.17 13.15 -9.65
N ASN A 255 -16.91 13.03 -10.94
CA ASN A 255 -17.21 14.06 -11.94
C ASN A 255 -18.63 13.92 -12.47
#